data_AF-A0A0C9VYS6-F1
#
_entry.id   AF-A0A0C9VYS6-F1
#
_cell.length_a   1.000
_cell.length_b   1.000
_cell.length_c   1.000
_cell.angle_alpha   90.00
_cell.angle_beta   90.00
_cell.angle_gamma   90.00
#
_symmetry.space_group_name_H-M   'P 1'
#
loop_
_entity.id
_entity.type
_entity.pdbx_description
1 polymer ?
#
loop_
_entity_poly.entity_id
_entity_poly.type
_entity_poly.pdbx_seq_one_letter_code
_entity_poly.pdbx_strand_id
1 'polypeptide(L)'
;MLQPLDVGVFGPFQKAWVKHFKEYMKIREKYITPRTIQAAFAQAAIWPIDHTKFTLKDYTPSQHFSTRPPFPASFPTVQHGNSHQMDKQEQGSSLGTDVGNATSSSISEQSCDQDPSEISQPTISRTLRSHRPVITSPITLTSISSSVSRLETAYKTVSKELITTQGELKETKEKLDESILHCSLSRARAEWQHKHQEDMAKKQVEALKNQKKNDALHAREEARRLGINSKKFDLPLRHYTRKEDLKDIAACMGLETTGKDVELTSQIKAYMGSNPVLGGNTRFSSLYGKRGMAKGARDDAEDIELVEDEEPEEEEMEEEEPEESDDGSSLQNIDPALL
;
A
#
# COMPACT_ATOMS: atom_id res chain seq x y z
N MET A 1 7.22 -13.11 -28.68
CA MET A 1 5.95 -13.64 -28.16
C MET A 1 6.16 -13.91 -26.67
N LEU A 2 5.49 -13.17 -25.79
CA LEU A 2 5.51 -13.46 -24.35
C LEU A 2 4.69 -14.72 -24.09
N GLN A 3 5.19 -15.61 -23.22
CA GLN A 3 4.51 -16.86 -22.92
C GLN A 3 3.24 -16.60 -22.09
N PRO A 4 2.13 -17.31 -22.36
CA PRO A 4 0.84 -17.10 -21.69
C PRO A 4 0.81 -17.45 -20.19
N LEU A 5 1.92 -17.90 -19.60
CA LEU A 5 2.04 -18.19 -18.17
C LEU A 5 2.44 -16.96 -17.32
N ASP A 6 3.02 -15.92 -17.93
CA ASP A 6 3.45 -14.71 -17.20
C ASP A 6 2.29 -13.78 -16.83
N VAL A 7 1.10 -13.92 -17.41
CA VAL A 7 -0.05 -13.04 -17.14
C VAL A 7 -0.87 -13.43 -15.89
N GLY A 8 -0.67 -14.64 -15.36
CA GLY A 8 -1.44 -15.13 -14.20
C GLY A 8 -0.89 -14.68 -12.84
N VAL A 9 0.43 -14.47 -12.73
CA VAL A 9 1.10 -14.14 -11.45
C VAL A 9 0.93 -12.66 -11.09
N PHE A 10 0.69 -11.80 -12.09
CA PHE A 10 0.45 -10.37 -11.84
C PHE A 10 -0.97 -10.06 -11.39
N GLY A 11 -1.95 -10.98 -11.39
CA GLY A 11 -3.33 -10.64 -11.04
C GLY A 11 -3.50 -9.98 -9.65
N PRO A 12 -3.08 -10.65 -8.56
CA PRO A 12 -3.13 -10.07 -7.21
C PRO A 12 -2.17 -8.88 -7.03
N PHE A 13 -0.96 -8.97 -7.59
CA PHE A 13 0.05 -7.92 -7.47
C PHE A 13 -0.36 -6.65 -8.22
N GLN A 14 -0.94 -6.76 -9.41
CA GLN A 14 -1.45 -5.65 -10.21
C GLN A 14 -2.65 -4.99 -9.52
N LYS A 15 -3.54 -5.76 -8.89
CA LYS A 15 -4.64 -5.20 -8.10
C LYS A 15 -4.13 -4.42 -6.88
N ALA A 16 -3.17 -4.97 -6.14
CA ALA A 16 -2.50 -4.25 -5.04
C ALA A 16 -1.78 -3.00 -5.55
N TRP A 17 -1.05 -3.12 -6.67
CA TRP A 17 -0.32 -2.02 -7.29
C TRP A 17 -1.24 -0.89 -7.74
N VAL A 18 -2.40 -1.19 -8.34
CA VAL A 18 -3.38 -0.17 -8.76
C VAL A 18 -3.91 0.63 -7.57
N LYS A 19 -4.10 0.00 -6.40
CA LYS A 19 -4.50 0.72 -5.16
C LYS A 19 -3.40 1.68 -4.70
N HIS A 20 -2.15 1.23 -4.67
CA HIS A 20 -1.01 2.05 -4.24
C HIS A 20 -0.52 3.04 -5.30
N PHE A 21 -0.89 2.88 -6.57
CA PHE A 21 -0.44 3.72 -7.67
C PHE A 21 -0.87 5.18 -7.50
N LYS A 22 -2.10 5.42 -7.02
CA LYS A 22 -2.59 6.79 -6.78
C LYS A 22 -1.78 7.50 -5.69
N GLU A 23 -1.46 6.81 -4.61
CA GLU A 23 -0.65 7.33 -3.50
C GLU A 23 0.80 7.57 -3.95
N TYR A 24 1.39 6.61 -4.66
CA TYR A 24 2.71 6.75 -5.26
C TYR A 24 2.80 7.97 -6.20
N MET A 25 1.76 8.22 -7.01
CA MET A 25 1.76 9.39 -7.90
C MET A 25 1.71 10.72 -7.14
N LYS A 26 0.95 10.80 -6.04
CA LYS A 26 0.94 11.99 -5.16
C LYS A 26 2.32 12.23 -4.52
N ILE A 27 2.96 11.17 -4.03
CA ILE A 27 4.32 11.23 -3.46
C ILE A 27 5.30 11.69 -4.54
N ARG A 28 5.22 11.10 -5.74
CA ARG A 28 6.07 11.44 -6.87
C ARG A 28 5.94 12.92 -7.25
N GLU A 29 4.73 13.44 -7.36
CA GLU A 29 4.47 14.84 -7.67
C GLU A 29 5.06 15.78 -6.60
N LYS A 30 4.95 15.41 -5.33
CA LYS A 30 5.47 16.20 -4.20
C LYS A 30 7.01 16.22 -4.12
N TYR A 31 7.67 15.08 -4.33
CA TYR A 31 9.11 14.94 -4.06
C TYR A 31 10.00 14.93 -5.32
N ILE A 32 9.48 14.46 -6.46
CA ILE A 32 10.21 14.44 -7.74
C ILE A 32 9.98 15.78 -8.46
N THR A 33 10.51 16.85 -7.89
CA THR A 33 10.48 18.18 -8.49
C THR A 33 11.58 18.34 -9.55
N PRO A 34 11.45 19.26 -10.52
CA PRO A 34 12.53 19.57 -11.46
C PRO A 34 13.85 19.92 -10.76
N ARG A 35 13.78 20.57 -9.59
CA ARG A 35 14.93 20.92 -8.77
C ARG A 35 15.61 19.68 -8.19
N THR A 36 14.84 18.72 -7.67
CA THR A 36 15.37 17.45 -7.16
C THR A 36 16.06 16.66 -8.27
N ILE A 37 15.45 16.61 -9.47
CA ILE A 37 16.04 15.95 -10.65
C ILE A 37 17.35 16.65 -11.07
N GLN A 38 17.34 17.99 -11.18
CA GLN A 38 18.54 18.76 -11.53
C GLN A 38 19.66 18.58 -10.51
N ALA A 39 19.34 18.55 -9.21
CA ALA A 39 20.31 18.31 -8.15
C ALA A 39 20.92 16.90 -8.26
N ALA A 40 20.10 15.87 -8.51
CA ALA A 40 20.57 14.50 -8.71
C ALA A 40 21.47 14.38 -9.96
N PHE A 41 21.09 15.01 -11.07
CA PHE A 41 21.93 15.04 -12.28
C PHE A 41 23.21 15.87 -12.11
N ALA A 42 23.17 16.94 -11.31
CA ALA A 42 24.37 17.70 -10.98
C ALA A 42 25.34 16.87 -10.13
N GLN A 43 24.83 16.12 -9.14
CA GLN A 43 25.63 15.19 -8.35
C GLN A 43 26.26 14.08 -9.21
N ALA A 44 25.53 13.59 -10.21
CA ALA A 44 26.05 12.61 -11.18
C ALA A 44 27.01 13.23 -12.23
N ALA A 45 27.28 14.54 -12.16
CA ALA A 45 28.02 15.31 -13.17
C ALA A 45 27.44 15.21 -14.60
N ILE A 46 26.14 14.93 -14.71
CA ILE A 46 25.36 14.91 -15.95
C ILE A 46 24.81 16.31 -16.26
N TRP A 47 24.54 17.12 -15.22
CA TRP A 47 24.03 18.48 -15.35
C TRP A 47 25.03 19.54 -14.87
N PRO A 48 25.21 20.67 -15.59
CA PRO A 48 24.61 20.97 -16.90
C PRO A 48 25.12 20.04 -18.00
N ILE A 49 24.25 19.72 -18.96
CA ILE A 49 24.60 18.86 -20.09
C ILE A 49 25.69 19.57 -20.90
N ASP A 50 26.90 19.04 -20.84
CA ASP A 50 27.99 19.51 -21.68
C ASP A 50 27.88 18.89 -23.07
N HIS A 51 27.19 19.60 -23.98
CA HIS A 51 27.00 19.17 -25.35
C HIS A 51 28.31 18.97 -26.13
N THR A 52 29.44 19.50 -25.65
CA THR A 52 30.75 19.30 -26.30
C THR A 52 31.33 17.91 -26.06
N LYS A 53 30.85 17.20 -25.03
CA LYS A 53 31.26 15.82 -24.73
C LYS A 53 30.55 14.78 -25.59
N PHE A 54 29.42 15.14 -26.19
CA PHE A 54 28.66 14.25 -27.05
C PHE A 54 29.03 14.49 -28.50
N THR A 55 29.51 13.44 -29.17
CA THR A 55 29.75 13.46 -30.61
C THR A 55 28.47 13.13 -31.36
N LEU A 56 28.39 13.47 -32.65
CA LEU A 56 27.26 13.07 -33.51
C LEU A 56 27.02 11.55 -33.50
N LYS A 57 28.07 10.76 -33.20
CA LYS A 57 28.00 9.30 -33.07
C LYS A 57 27.21 8.84 -31.85
N ASP A 58 27.23 9.59 -30.75
CA ASP A 58 26.48 9.29 -29.52
C ASP A 58 24.98 9.55 -29.67
N TYR A 59 24.61 10.40 -30.64
CA TYR A 59 23.23 10.64 -31.06
C TYR A 59 22.76 9.71 -32.20
N THR A 60 23.63 8.82 -32.70
CA THR A 60 23.16 7.82 -33.66
C THR A 60 22.14 6.93 -32.96
N PRO A 61 21.03 6.55 -33.63
CA PRO A 61 20.08 5.59 -33.08
C PRO A 61 20.90 4.41 -32.56
N SER A 62 20.76 4.06 -31.28
CA SER A 62 21.46 2.93 -30.69
C SER A 62 21.32 1.78 -31.68
N GLN A 63 22.42 1.31 -32.27
CA GLN A 63 22.37 0.22 -33.24
C GLN A 63 21.57 -0.88 -32.59
N HIS A 64 20.34 -1.06 -33.07
CA HIS A 64 19.31 -1.75 -32.32
C HIS A 64 19.89 -3.07 -31.86
N PHE A 65 19.73 -3.34 -30.56
CA PHE A 65 19.74 -4.67 -29.97
C PHE A 65 19.40 -5.67 -31.05
N SER A 66 20.43 -6.40 -31.49
CA SER A 66 20.27 -7.42 -32.51
C SER A 66 19.05 -8.24 -32.13
N THR A 67 18.02 -8.25 -32.99
CA THR A 67 16.85 -9.11 -32.83
C THR A 67 17.23 -10.59 -32.82
N ARG A 68 18.50 -10.89 -33.10
CA ARG A 68 19.16 -12.14 -32.75
C ARG A 68 19.94 -11.95 -31.44
N PRO A 69 19.46 -12.52 -30.33
CA PRO A 69 20.28 -12.70 -29.15
C PRO A 69 21.57 -13.43 -29.57
N PRO A 70 22.76 -13.02 -29.08
CA PRO A 70 23.96 -13.82 -29.24
C PRO A 70 23.78 -15.10 -28.41
N PHE A 71 23.20 -16.13 -29.02
CA PHE A 71 23.11 -17.45 -28.42
C PHE A 71 24.49 -18.11 -28.49
N PRO A 72 24.96 -18.77 -27.42
CA PRO A 72 26.16 -19.59 -27.50
C PRO A 72 25.96 -20.70 -28.53
N ALA A 73 27.03 -21.18 -29.15
CA ALA A 73 26.97 -22.19 -30.22
C ALA A 73 26.31 -23.52 -29.80
N SER A 74 26.15 -23.75 -28.49
CA SER A 74 25.46 -24.91 -27.92
C SER A 74 23.94 -24.77 -27.85
N PHE A 75 23.37 -23.61 -28.21
CA PHE A 75 21.93 -23.40 -28.15
C PHE A 75 21.26 -24.16 -29.31
N PRO A 76 20.25 -25.02 -29.03
CA PRO A 76 19.66 -25.87 -30.06
C PRO A 76 18.97 -25.02 -31.13
N THR A 77 19.47 -25.11 -32.37
CA THR A 77 18.84 -24.49 -33.53
C THR A 77 17.51 -25.19 -33.81
N VAL A 78 16.42 -24.60 -33.34
CA VAL A 78 15.07 -25.09 -33.67
C VAL A 78 14.84 -24.84 -35.16
N GLN A 79 15.05 -25.87 -35.97
CA GLN A 79 14.66 -25.88 -37.38
C GLN A 79 13.13 -25.75 -37.44
N HIS A 80 12.63 -24.54 -37.63
CA HIS A 80 11.23 -24.32 -37.92
C HIS A 80 10.99 -24.89 -39.32
N GLY A 81 10.41 -26.09 -39.37
CA GLY A 81 9.99 -26.72 -40.60
C GLY A 81 9.03 -25.81 -41.37
N ASN A 82 9.27 -25.71 -42.67
CA ASN A 82 8.53 -24.93 -43.66
C ASN A 82 7.03 -24.80 -43.35
N SER A 83 6.63 -23.63 -42.86
CA SER A 83 5.23 -23.24 -42.83
C SER A 83 4.80 -22.83 -44.23
N HIS A 84 3.86 -23.61 -44.77
CA HIS A 84 3.16 -23.41 -46.03
C HIS A 84 2.75 -21.93 -46.22
N GLN A 85 3.24 -21.34 -47.32
CA GLN A 85 2.70 -20.12 -47.92
C GLN A 85 1.21 -20.34 -48.24
N MET A 86 0.33 -19.61 -47.58
CA MET A 86 -1.04 -19.38 -48.05
C MET A 86 -1.07 -17.98 -48.65
N ASP A 87 -1.13 -17.96 -49.98
CA ASP A 87 -1.57 -16.80 -50.76
C ASP A 87 -2.94 -16.36 -50.25
N LYS A 88 -3.01 -15.15 -49.68
CA LYS A 88 -4.25 -14.38 -49.56
C LYS A 88 -4.03 -12.98 -50.10
N GLN A 89 -4.16 -12.94 -51.41
CA GLN A 89 -4.86 -11.96 -52.23
C GLN A 89 -5.39 -10.71 -51.50
N GLU A 90 -4.79 -9.60 -51.88
CA GLU A 90 -5.24 -8.22 -51.68
C GLU A 90 -6.63 -8.01 -52.28
N GLN A 91 -7.55 -7.44 -51.51
CA GLN A 91 -8.57 -6.51 -52.02
C GLN A 91 -8.81 -5.42 -50.97
N GLY A 92 -8.80 -4.17 -51.44
CA GLY A 92 -8.70 -2.98 -50.62
C GLY A 92 -10.00 -2.42 -50.03
N SER A 93 -9.81 -1.43 -49.17
CA SER A 93 -10.69 -0.29 -48.91
C SER A 93 -9.92 0.61 -47.94
N SER A 94 -9.35 1.74 -48.34
CA SER A 94 -10.00 3.00 -48.73
C SER A 94 -10.77 3.67 -47.58
N LEU A 95 -10.33 4.91 -47.32
CA LEU A 95 -10.95 6.02 -46.59
C LEU A 95 -11.07 5.95 -45.06
N GLY A 96 -10.58 7.01 -44.41
CA GLY A 96 -11.07 7.40 -43.08
C GLY A 96 -10.10 8.17 -42.20
N THR A 97 -9.51 9.26 -42.70
CA THR A 97 -8.99 10.33 -41.85
C THR A 97 -10.17 10.93 -41.09
N ASP A 98 -10.17 10.92 -39.75
CA ASP A 98 -10.98 11.88 -39.02
C ASP A 98 -10.24 12.42 -37.81
N VAL A 99 -10.02 13.73 -37.90
CA VAL A 99 -9.37 14.61 -36.94
C VAL A 99 -10.49 15.47 -36.36
N GLY A 100 -10.76 15.31 -35.07
CA GLY A 100 -11.71 16.10 -34.29
C GLY A 100 -11.93 15.38 -32.96
N ASN A 101 -12.08 16.02 -31.81
CA ASN A 101 -12.61 17.35 -31.57
C ASN A 101 -12.20 17.80 -30.16
N ALA A 102 -12.15 19.12 -29.96
CA ALA A 102 -11.82 19.80 -28.73
C ALA A 102 -12.89 19.64 -27.63
N THR A 103 -12.47 19.72 -26.36
CA THR A 103 -13.26 20.28 -25.24
C THR A 103 -12.29 20.58 -24.08
N SER A 104 -11.66 21.75 -24.02
CA SER A 104 -12.08 22.94 -23.24
C SER A 104 -12.94 22.69 -21.99
N SER A 105 -12.34 22.80 -20.81
CA SER A 105 -13.00 23.15 -19.56
C SER A 105 -11.87 23.70 -18.66
N SER A 106 -11.64 25.01 -18.49
CA SER A 106 -12.51 26.13 -18.09
C SER A 106 -13.22 25.88 -16.77
N ILE A 107 -12.48 25.99 -15.65
CA ILE A 107 -13.05 26.15 -14.32
C ILE A 107 -12.28 27.26 -13.59
N SER A 108 -12.93 28.43 -13.63
CA SER A 108 -13.16 29.37 -12.53
C SER A 108 -11.98 29.83 -11.69
N GLU A 109 -11.50 31.02 -12.05
CA GLU A 109 -10.96 32.00 -11.11
C GLU A 109 -12.04 32.32 -10.07
N GLN A 110 -11.77 31.99 -8.80
CA GLN A 110 -12.60 32.43 -7.69
C GLN A 110 -11.76 33.35 -6.81
N SER A 111 -12.08 34.64 -6.97
CA SER A 111 -11.69 35.75 -6.10
C SER A 111 -12.09 35.45 -4.66
N CYS A 112 -11.14 35.62 -3.74
CA CYS A 112 -11.41 35.87 -2.33
C CYS A 112 -10.75 37.19 -1.96
N ASP A 113 -11.50 38.27 -2.08
CA ASP A 113 -11.29 39.51 -1.35
C ASP A 113 -11.20 39.23 0.15
N GLN A 114 -10.01 39.38 0.75
CA GLN A 114 -9.84 39.51 2.21
C GLN A 114 -8.76 40.57 2.53
N ASP A 115 -9.26 41.81 2.61
CA ASP A 115 -9.07 42.77 3.70
C ASP A 115 -7.72 42.78 4.47
N PRO A 116 -6.79 43.69 4.15
CA PRO A 116 -5.61 43.91 4.98
C PRO A 116 -5.96 44.77 6.20
N SER A 117 -5.99 44.11 7.36
CA SER A 117 -6.07 44.75 8.67
C SER A 117 -4.88 45.70 8.89
N GLU A 118 -5.13 46.98 8.70
CA GLU A 118 -4.75 48.12 9.55
C GLU A 118 -3.52 47.92 10.47
N ILE A 119 -2.31 47.90 9.88
CA ILE A 119 -1.08 48.08 10.64
C ILE A 119 -0.90 49.58 10.92
N SER A 120 -1.23 49.97 12.15
CA SER A 120 -0.95 51.27 12.75
C SER A 120 0.50 51.70 12.49
N GLN A 121 0.69 52.71 11.65
CA GLN A 121 1.96 53.39 11.52
C GLN A 121 2.19 54.37 12.68
N PRO A 122 3.39 54.41 13.27
CA PRO A 122 3.72 55.40 14.28
C PRO A 122 3.75 56.80 13.64
N THR A 123 2.85 57.66 14.09
CA THR A 123 2.81 59.08 13.75
C THR A 123 4.06 59.76 14.31
N ILE A 124 5.12 59.86 13.50
CA ILE A 124 6.29 60.67 13.83
C ILE A 124 5.94 62.13 13.54
N SER A 125 5.40 62.80 14.56
CA SER A 125 5.20 64.25 14.59
C SER A 125 6.54 64.96 14.51
N ARG A 126 7.00 65.23 13.29
CA ARG A 126 8.26 65.93 13.02
C ARG A 126 8.01 67.44 13.04
N THR A 127 8.20 68.05 14.21
CA THR A 127 8.27 69.51 14.36
C THR A 127 9.49 70.05 13.61
N LEU A 128 9.28 70.51 12.37
CA LEU A 128 10.29 71.23 11.59
C LEU A 128 10.50 72.62 12.19
N ARG A 129 11.43 72.72 13.14
CA ARG A 129 11.95 74.00 13.62
C ARG A 129 12.93 74.53 12.58
N SER A 130 12.44 75.42 11.72
CA SER A 130 13.19 76.16 10.72
C SER A 130 14.18 77.10 11.40
N HIS A 131 15.36 76.57 11.74
CA HIS A 131 16.52 77.39 12.04
C HIS A 131 17.28 77.60 10.72
N ARG A 132 17.10 78.78 10.14
CA ARG A 132 17.83 79.26 8.97
C ARG A 132 19.19 79.78 9.48
N PRO A 133 20.32 79.08 9.30
CA PRO A 133 21.60 79.62 9.71
C PRO A 133 21.97 80.78 8.77
N VAL A 134 22.15 81.97 9.34
CA VAL A 134 22.75 83.11 8.65
C VAL A 134 24.25 82.81 8.55
N ILE A 135 24.72 82.44 7.36
CA ILE A 135 26.12 82.14 7.05
C ILE A 135 26.84 83.47 6.79
N THR A 136 27.54 84.00 7.78
CA THR A 136 28.29 85.28 7.71
C THR A 136 29.79 85.12 7.51
N SER A 137 30.28 83.92 7.20
CA SER A 137 31.71 83.65 7.00
C SER A 137 31.97 82.96 5.66
N PRO A 138 32.98 83.42 4.88
CA PRO A 138 33.36 82.76 3.63
C PRO A 138 33.81 81.33 3.94
N ILE A 139 33.10 80.35 3.38
CA ILE A 139 33.45 78.94 3.48
C ILE A 139 34.79 78.78 2.76
N THR A 140 35.86 78.59 3.51
CA THR A 140 37.16 78.27 2.94
C THR A 140 37.10 76.85 2.39
N LEU A 141 37.55 76.66 1.14
CA LEU A 141 37.57 75.35 0.44
C LEU A 141 38.24 74.23 1.25
N THR A 142 39.14 74.58 2.17
CA THR A 142 39.80 73.68 3.11
C THR A 142 38.84 72.98 4.09
N SER A 143 37.76 73.65 4.52
CA SER A 143 36.77 73.09 5.44
C SER A 143 35.93 71.99 4.77
N ILE A 144 35.57 72.19 3.50
CA ILE A 144 34.80 71.23 2.69
C ILE A 144 35.61 69.95 2.48
N SER A 145 36.89 70.08 2.11
CA SER A 145 37.78 68.92 1.90
C SER A 145 37.87 68.03 3.14
N SER A 146 38.04 68.62 4.33
CA SER A 146 38.10 67.86 5.59
C SER A 146 36.79 67.11 5.89
N SER A 147 35.64 67.69 5.53
CA SER A 147 34.32 67.08 5.75
C SER A 147 34.10 65.89 4.81
N VAL A 148 34.54 66.00 3.56
CA VAL A 148 34.47 64.91 2.57
C VAL A 148 35.31 63.72 3.01
N SER A 149 36.55 63.94 3.47
CA SER A 149 37.41 62.85 3.95
C SER A 149 36.82 62.11 5.16
N ARG A 150 36.15 62.83 6.08
CA ARG A 150 35.44 62.21 7.21
C ARG A 150 34.25 61.37 6.75
N LEU A 151 33.46 61.88 5.81
CA LEU A 151 32.32 61.14 5.23
C LEU A 151 32.78 59.88 4.50
N GLU A 152 33.88 59.96 3.75
CA GLU A 152 34.42 58.80 3.04
C GLU A 152 34.90 57.72 4.02
N THR A 153 35.55 58.12 5.11
CA THR A 153 35.98 57.20 6.17
C THR A 153 34.76 56.56 6.85
N ALA A 154 33.75 57.36 7.19
CA ALA A 154 32.51 56.86 7.80
C ALA A 154 31.77 55.89 6.88
N TYR A 155 31.66 56.20 5.58
CA TYR A 155 31.06 55.32 4.59
C TYR A 155 31.78 53.97 4.49
N LYS A 156 33.12 53.98 4.47
CA LYS A 156 33.92 52.75 4.45
C LYS A 156 33.69 51.91 5.71
N THR A 157 33.60 52.54 6.89
CA THR A 157 33.28 51.84 8.15
C THR A 157 31.90 51.20 8.09
N VAL A 158 30.87 51.96 7.72
CA VAL A 158 29.49 51.44 7.62
C VAL A 158 29.38 50.32 6.58
N SER A 159 30.05 50.47 5.43
CA SER A 159 30.07 49.43 4.40
C SER A 159 30.71 48.14 4.89
N LYS A 160 31.79 48.23 5.69
CA LYS A 160 32.42 47.07 6.31
C LYS A 160 31.49 46.39 7.33
N GLU A 161 30.86 47.16 8.21
CA GLU A 161 29.89 46.65 9.18
C GLU A 161 28.70 45.97 8.51
N LEU A 162 28.20 46.53 7.40
CA LEU A 162 27.11 45.93 6.62
C LEU A 162 27.50 44.55 6.05
N ILE A 163 28.71 44.42 5.50
CA ILE A 163 29.20 43.13 4.98
C ILE A 163 29.34 42.10 6.11
N THR A 164 29.87 42.52 7.26
CA THR A 164 30.01 41.64 8.44
C THR A 164 28.64 41.16 8.94
N THR A 165 27.69 42.08 9.15
CA THR A 165 26.33 41.73 9.60
C THR A 165 25.58 40.87 8.59
N GLN A 166 25.76 41.09 7.28
CA GLN A 166 25.19 40.22 6.25
C GLN A 166 25.76 38.80 6.30
N GLY A 167 27.05 38.66 6.62
CA GLY A 167 27.69 37.36 6.85
C GLY A 167 27.11 36.62 8.06
N GLU A 168 26.99 37.31 9.19
CA GLU A 168 26.40 36.76 10.43
C GLU A 168 24.93 36.37 10.25
N LEU A 169 24.15 37.17 9.51
CA LEU A 169 22.76 36.86 9.20
C LEU A 169 22.64 35.60 8.33
N LYS A 170 23.56 35.42 7.37
CA LYS A 170 23.59 34.22 6.53
C LYS A 170 23.92 32.97 7.35
N GLU A 171 24.91 33.05 8.24
CA GLU A 171 25.30 31.94 9.11
C GLU A 171 24.17 31.54 10.09
N THR A 172 23.51 32.53 10.70
CA THR A 172 22.38 32.25 11.61
C THR A 172 21.19 31.65 10.88
N LYS A 173 20.92 32.06 9.64
CA LYS A 173 19.90 31.45 8.79
C LYS A 173 20.22 29.98 8.47
N GLU A 174 21.45 29.68 8.08
CA GLU A 174 21.87 28.29 7.81
C GLU A 174 21.73 27.41 9.06
N LYS A 175 22.12 27.90 10.24
CA LYS A 175 21.93 27.20 11.52
C LYS A 175 20.45 26.97 11.87
N LEU A 176 19.59 27.93 11.58
CA LEU A 176 18.15 27.80 11.81
C LEU A 176 17.55 26.72 10.89
N ASP A 177 17.91 26.74 9.60
CA ASP A 177 17.45 25.75 8.63
C ASP A 177 17.90 24.32 9.02
N GLU A 178 19.16 24.17 9.46
CA GLU A 178 19.66 22.89 10.00
C GLU A 178 18.89 22.43 11.24
N SER A 179 18.59 23.34 12.16
CA SER A 179 17.81 23.02 13.36
C SER A 179 16.37 22.61 13.03
N ILE A 180 15.73 23.26 12.05
CA ILE A 180 14.38 22.91 11.58
C ILE A 180 14.40 21.51 10.95
N LEU A 181 15.41 21.21 10.14
CA LEU A 181 15.58 19.90 9.52
C LEU A 181 15.79 18.80 10.58
N HIS A 182 16.62 19.05 11.59
CA HIS A 182 16.85 18.11 12.69
C HIS A 182 15.56 17.85 13.50
N CYS A 183 14.81 18.90 13.84
CA CYS A 183 13.55 18.77 14.55
C CYS A 183 12.50 17.99 13.75
N SER A 184 12.37 18.25 12.44
CA SER A 184 11.41 17.52 11.59
C SER A 184 11.78 16.05 11.43
N LEU A 185 13.06 15.73 11.24
CA LEU A 185 13.54 14.35 11.16
C LEU A 185 13.35 13.59 12.48
N SER A 186 13.57 14.25 13.61
CA SER A 186 13.36 13.64 14.94
C SER A 186 11.89 13.30 15.18
N ARG A 187 10.94 14.16 14.76
CA ARG A 187 9.50 13.86 14.86
C ARG A 187 9.11 12.69 13.97
N ALA A 188 9.52 12.71 12.71
CA ALA A 188 9.23 11.63 11.77
C ALA A 188 9.76 10.27 12.26
N ARG A 189 10.94 10.25 12.91
CA ARG A 189 11.48 9.02 13.52
C ARG A 189 10.64 8.55 14.71
N ALA A 190 10.19 9.45 15.58
CA ALA A 190 9.36 9.11 16.73
C ALA A 190 7.99 8.56 16.30
N GLU A 191 7.34 9.20 15.32
CA GLU A 191 6.09 8.73 14.73
C GLU A 191 6.25 7.34 14.11
N TRP A 192 7.32 7.12 13.35
CA TRP A 192 7.61 5.81 12.77
C TRP A 192 7.84 4.73 13.84
N GLN A 193 8.55 5.05 14.91
CA GLN A 193 8.77 4.11 16.02
C GLN A 193 7.47 3.77 16.74
N HIS A 194 6.60 4.75 16.98
CA HIS A 194 5.29 4.52 17.59
C HIS A 194 4.42 3.61 16.72
N LYS A 195 4.27 3.95 15.43
CA LYS A 195 3.51 3.14 14.47
C LYS A 195 4.06 1.72 14.38
N HIS A 196 5.38 1.56 14.37
CA HIS A 196 6.00 0.24 14.33
C HIS A 196 5.71 -0.59 15.60
N GLN A 197 5.69 0.04 16.78
CA GLN A 197 5.31 -0.64 18.02
C GLN A 197 3.84 -1.06 18.02
N GLU A 198 2.95 -0.20 17.52
CA GLU A 198 1.53 -0.49 17.38
C GLU A 198 1.29 -1.66 16.41
N ASP A 199 1.92 -1.66 15.24
CA ASP A 199 1.84 -2.75 14.27
C ASP A 199 2.32 -4.09 14.88
N MET A 200 3.39 -4.06 15.68
CA MET A 200 3.90 -5.24 16.36
C MET A 200 2.94 -5.73 17.45
N ALA A 201 2.30 -4.83 18.19
CA ALA A 201 1.28 -5.19 19.17
C ALA A 201 0.04 -5.80 18.50
N LYS A 202 -0.45 -5.18 17.41
CA LYS A 202 -1.57 -5.71 16.62
C LYS A 202 -1.28 -7.10 16.08
N LYS A 203 -0.09 -7.32 15.53
CA LYS A 203 0.36 -8.63 15.04
C LYS A 203 0.45 -9.69 16.14
N GLN A 204 0.84 -9.31 17.36
CA GLN A 204 0.86 -10.24 18.49
C GLN A 204 -0.55 -10.64 18.95
N VAL A 205 -1.49 -9.69 18.99
CA VAL A 205 -2.89 -9.97 19.33
C VAL A 205 -3.52 -10.92 18.30
N GLU A 206 -3.32 -10.66 17.01
CA GLU A 206 -3.82 -11.52 15.93
C GLU A 206 -3.21 -12.93 16.00
N ALA A 207 -1.90 -13.03 16.26
CA ALA A 207 -1.23 -14.32 16.43
C ALA A 207 -1.80 -15.12 17.60
N LEU A 208 -2.07 -14.48 18.74
CA LEU A 208 -2.70 -15.12 19.90
C LEU A 208 -4.14 -15.55 19.62
N LYS A 209 -4.91 -14.76 18.87
CA LYS A 209 -6.28 -15.13 18.46
C LYS A 209 -6.26 -16.36 17.55
N ASN A 210 -5.36 -16.38 16.56
CA ASN A 210 -5.18 -17.51 15.66
C ASN A 210 -4.69 -18.76 16.40
N GLN A 211 -3.78 -18.58 17.38
CA GLN A 211 -3.34 -19.67 18.24
C GLN A 211 -4.50 -20.26 19.05
N LYS A 212 -5.30 -19.43 19.72
CA LYS A 212 -6.48 -19.90 20.47
C LYS A 212 -7.48 -20.65 19.59
N LYS A 213 -7.76 -20.16 18.37
CA LYS A 213 -8.64 -20.84 17.41
C LYS A 213 -8.08 -22.21 17.01
N ASN A 214 -6.78 -22.30 16.76
CA ASN A 214 -6.13 -23.57 16.42
C ASN A 214 -6.11 -24.54 17.61
N ASP A 215 -5.83 -24.06 18.82
CA ASP A 215 -5.82 -24.87 20.04
C ASP A 215 -7.22 -25.40 20.36
N ALA A 216 -8.26 -24.57 20.19
CA ALA A 216 -9.65 -24.98 20.34
C ALA A 216 -10.06 -26.06 19.31
N LEU A 217 -9.68 -25.88 18.05
CA LEU A 217 -9.90 -26.88 17.00
C LEU A 217 -9.18 -28.19 17.34
N HIS A 218 -7.93 -28.13 17.78
CA HIS A 218 -7.16 -29.30 18.17
C HIS A 218 -7.77 -30.02 19.37
N ALA A 219 -8.20 -29.27 20.40
CA ALA A 219 -8.89 -29.83 21.56
C ALA A 219 -10.20 -30.53 21.18
N ARG A 220 -10.97 -29.94 20.26
CA ARG A 220 -12.18 -30.57 19.71
C ARG A 220 -11.87 -31.85 18.95
N GLU A 221 -10.80 -31.88 18.16
CA GLU A 221 -10.35 -33.09 17.44
C GLU A 221 -9.90 -34.19 18.41
N GLU A 222 -9.17 -33.85 19.48
CA GLU A 222 -8.76 -34.81 20.51
C GLU A 222 -9.95 -35.39 21.28
N ALA A 223 -10.91 -34.54 21.66
CA ALA A 223 -12.16 -34.97 22.30
C ALA A 223 -12.94 -35.92 21.38
N ARG A 224 -13.02 -35.60 20.08
CA ARG A 224 -13.63 -36.48 19.08
C ARG A 224 -12.89 -37.81 19.02
N ARG A 225 -11.55 -37.80 18.95
CA ARG A 225 -10.71 -39.01 18.90
C ARG A 225 -10.94 -39.93 20.09
N LEU A 226 -11.12 -39.39 21.30
CA LEU A 226 -11.43 -40.17 22.50
C LEU A 226 -12.85 -40.75 22.46
N GLY A 227 -13.83 -40.02 21.91
CA GLY A 227 -15.23 -40.43 21.80
C GLY A 227 -15.57 -41.34 20.61
N ILE A 228 -14.69 -41.47 19.62
CA ILE A 228 -14.92 -42.29 18.41
C ILE A 228 -15.31 -43.73 18.77
N ASN A 229 -14.63 -44.35 19.74
CA ASN A 229 -14.89 -45.75 20.10
C ASN A 229 -16.20 -45.97 20.88
N SER A 230 -16.85 -44.92 21.38
CA SER A 230 -18.15 -45.00 22.06
C SER A 230 -19.30 -44.43 21.23
N LYS A 231 -19.03 -43.73 20.12
CA LYS A 231 -20.06 -43.13 19.26
C LYS A 231 -20.96 -44.22 18.66
N LYS A 232 -22.28 -43.98 18.74
CA LYS A 232 -23.35 -44.77 18.12
C LYS A 232 -23.87 -44.01 16.89
N PHE A 233 -24.05 -44.70 15.78
CA PHE A 233 -24.53 -44.11 14.54
C PHE A 233 -26.00 -44.49 14.35
N ASP A 234 -26.90 -43.56 14.62
CA ASP A 234 -28.35 -43.81 14.61
C ASP A 234 -29.00 -43.63 13.23
N LEU A 235 -28.31 -42.99 12.29
CA LEU A 235 -28.84 -42.74 10.94
C LEU A 235 -28.29 -43.75 9.92
N PRO A 236 -29.00 -43.98 8.81
CA PRO A 236 -28.44 -44.71 7.66
C PRO A 236 -27.25 -43.97 7.05
N LEU A 237 -26.28 -44.71 6.50
CA LEU A 237 -25.02 -44.14 5.97
C LEU A 237 -25.24 -42.96 5.00
N ARG A 238 -26.30 -42.99 4.18
CA ARG A 238 -26.64 -41.92 3.22
C ARG A 238 -26.95 -40.55 3.83
N HIS A 239 -27.25 -40.49 5.13
CA HIS A 239 -27.57 -39.24 5.83
C HIS A 239 -26.34 -38.55 6.40
N TYR A 240 -25.19 -39.22 6.47
CA TYR A 240 -23.93 -38.62 6.87
C TYR A 240 -23.27 -37.97 5.66
N THR A 241 -23.61 -36.70 5.41
CA THR A 241 -23.05 -35.89 4.31
C THR A 241 -21.83 -35.09 4.74
N ARG A 242 -21.63 -34.87 6.04
CA ARG A 242 -20.48 -34.15 6.57
C ARG A 242 -19.25 -35.04 6.54
N LYS A 243 -18.14 -34.50 6.03
CA LYS A 243 -16.85 -35.20 5.95
C LYS A 243 -16.37 -35.74 7.30
N GLU A 244 -16.60 -34.98 8.37
CA GLU A 244 -16.18 -35.35 9.72
C GLU A 244 -16.89 -36.61 10.23
N ASP A 245 -18.20 -36.72 10.02
CA ASP A 245 -18.94 -37.93 10.41
C ASP A 245 -18.48 -39.16 9.62
N LEU A 246 -18.18 -38.99 8.32
CA LEU A 246 -17.61 -40.07 7.52
C LEU A 246 -16.23 -40.49 8.02
N LYS A 247 -15.38 -39.54 8.45
CA LYS A 247 -14.09 -39.85 9.08
C LYS A 247 -14.27 -40.59 10.41
N ASP A 248 -15.24 -40.19 11.23
CA ASP A 248 -15.54 -40.88 12.49
C ASP A 248 -15.97 -42.33 12.26
N ILE A 249 -16.85 -42.54 11.27
CA ILE A 249 -17.30 -43.89 10.89
C ILE A 249 -16.13 -44.72 10.37
N ALA A 250 -15.29 -44.15 9.50
CA ALA A 250 -14.09 -44.81 8.98
C ALA A 250 -13.11 -45.17 10.11
N ALA A 251 -12.84 -44.23 11.02
CA ALA A 251 -11.96 -44.43 12.17
C ALA A 251 -12.49 -45.51 13.13
N CYS A 252 -13.81 -45.53 13.40
CA CYS A 252 -14.44 -46.60 14.19
C CYS A 252 -14.24 -47.99 13.59
N MET A 253 -14.10 -48.09 12.27
CA MET A 253 -13.89 -49.33 11.53
C MET A 253 -12.40 -49.63 11.29
N GLY A 254 -11.49 -48.77 11.74
CA GLY A 254 -10.04 -48.89 11.49
C GLY A 254 -9.64 -48.66 10.03
N LEU A 255 -10.47 -47.93 9.27
CA LEU A 255 -10.20 -47.57 7.88
C LEU A 255 -9.35 -46.28 7.81
N GLU A 256 -8.76 -46.03 6.64
CA GLU A 256 -8.04 -44.80 6.38
C GLU A 256 -9.02 -43.60 6.36
N THR A 257 -8.68 -42.52 7.07
CA THR A 257 -9.53 -41.32 7.19
C THR A 257 -9.16 -40.22 6.18
N THR A 258 -8.21 -40.51 5.28
CA THR A 258 -7.77 -39.60 4.22
C THR A 258 -8.67 -39.78 2.99
N GLY A 259 -8.79 -38.72 2.18
CA GLY A 259 -9.54 -38.76 0.93
C GLY A 259 -10.74 -37.81 0.85
N LYS A 260 -11.45 -37.90 -0.27
CA LYS A 260 -12.70 -37.18 -0.55
C LYS A 260 -13.90 -37.95 0.00
N ASP A 261 -15.03 -37.25 0.20
CA ASP A 261 -16.23 -37.83 0.83
C ASP A 261 -16.77 -39.06 0.07
N VAL A 262 -16.64 -39.06 -1.26
CA VAL A 262 -17.04 -40.19 -2.13
C VAL A 262 -16.13 -41.41 -1.91
N GLU A 263 -14.83 -41.19 -1.70
CA GLU A 263 -13.85 -42.25 -1.43
C GLU A 263 -14.10 -42.86 -0.05
N LEU A 264 -14.26 -42.03 0.98
CA LEU A 264 -14.61 -42.46 2.34
C LEU A 264 -15.91 -43.27 2.34
N THR A 265 -16.95 -42.75 1.69
CA THR A 265 -18.25 -43.43 1.60
C THR A 265 -18.13 -44.77 0.89
N SER A 266 -17.32 -44.85 -0.18
CA SER A 266 -17.11 -46.07 -0.95
C SER A 266 -16.33 -47.12 -0.15
N GLN A 267 -15.28 -46.69 0.57
CA GLN A 267 -14.49 -47.54 1.46
C GLN A 267 -15.35 -48.10 2.61
N ILE A 268 -16.14 -47.25 3.27
CA ILE A 268 -17.07 -47.66 4.33
C ILE A 268 -18.08 -48.70 3.79
N LYS A 269 -18.68 -48.44 2.62
CA LYS A 269 -19.62 -49.39 1.99
C LYS A 269 -18.96 -50.72 1.64
N ALA A 270 -17.76 -50.69 1.09
CA ALA A 270 -17.01 -51.89 0.75
C ALA A 270 -16.72 -52.72 2.01
N TYR A 271 -16.26 -52.08 3.08
CA TYR A 271 -15.98 -52.74 4.36
C TYR A 271 -17.24 -53.34 5.00
N MET A 272 -18.36 -52.60 5.02
CA MET A 272 -19.65 -53.10 5.51
C MET A 272 -20.15 -54.29 4.67
N GLY A 273 -19.94 -54.26 3.35
CA GLY A 273 -20.29 -55.38 2.45
C GLY A 273 -19.47 -56.64 2.71
N SER A 274 -18.18 -56.49 3.03
CA SER A 274 -17.30 -57.60 3.39
C SER A 274 -17.53 -58.13 4.82
N ASN A 275 -18.13 -57.34 5.72
CA ASN A 275 -18.27 -57.66 7.14
C ASN A 275 -19.73 -57.60 7.62
N PRO A 276 -20.60 -58.54 7.20
CA PRO A 276 -22.03 -58.52 7.54
C PRO A 276 -22.31 -58.64 9.04
N VAL A 277 -21.37 -59.17 9.83
CA VAL A 277 -21.48 -59.30 11.30
C VAL A 277 -21.68 -57.94 11.98
N LEU A 278 -21.18 -56.85 11.37
CA LEU A 278 -21.35 -55.50 11.89
C LEU A 278 -22.83 -55.05 11.92
N GLY A 279 -23.70 -55.68 11.11
CA GLY A 279 -25.14 -55.39 11.13
C GLY A 279 -25.82 -55.79 12.44
N GLY A 280 -25.25 -56.74 13.19
CA GLY A 280 -25.71 -57.13 14.52
C GLY A 280 -25.20 -56.24 15.65
N ASN A 281 -24.19 -55.40 15.39
CA ASN A 281 -23.62 -54.51 16.40
C ASN A 281 -24.52 -53.27 16.58
N THR A 282 -24.95 -53.01 17.82
CA THR A 282 -25.82 -51.88 18.18
C THR A 282 -25.27 -50.52 17.75
N ARG A 283 -23.93 -50.39 17.59
CA ARG A 283 -23.27 -49.15 17.16
C ARG A 283 -23.43 -48.85 15.68
N PHE A 284 -23.49 -49.88 14.84
CA PHE A 284 -23.45 -49.77 13.37
C PHE A 284 -24.73 -50.24 12.69
N SER A 285 -25.67 -50.84 13.43
CA SER A 285 -26.88 -51.45 12.87
C SER A 285 -27.72 -50.48 12.05
N SER A 286 -27.85 -49.21 12.47
CA SER A 286 -28.62 -48.21 11.73
C SER A 286 -27.98 -47.80 10.41
N LEU A 287 -26.64 -47.90 10.27
CA LEU A 287 -25.91 -47.54 9.04
C LEU A 287 -26.33 -48.40 7.85
N TYR A 288 -26.70 -49.66 8.08
CA TYR A 288 -27.13 -50.59 7.04
C TYR A 288 -28.43 -50.15 6.35
N GLY A 289 -29.16 -49.19 6.95
CA GLY A 289 -30.49 -48.79 6.52
C GLY A 289 -31.44 -49.95 6.68
N LYS A 290 -32.48 -49.81 7.50
CA LYS A 290 -33.57 -50.79 7.48
C LYS A 290 -34.17 -50.75 6.07
N ARG A 291 -33.82 -51.74 5.22
CA ARG A 291 -34.54 -52.03 3.98
C ARG A 291 -35.99 -52.15 4.40
N GLY A 292 -36.80 -51.18 3.95
CA GLY A 292 -38.10 -50.88 4.52
C GLY A 292 -38.83 -52.12 5.02
N MET A 293 -38.79 -52.33 6.34
CA MET A 293 -39.88 -52.99 7.02
C MET A 293 -41.05 -52.05 6.80
N ALA A 294 -41.96 -52.48 5.92
CA ALA A 294 -43.11 -51.71 5.51
C ALA A 294 -43.80 -51.12 6.74
N LYS A 295 -44.02 -49.81 6.67
CA LYS A 295 -44.74 -48.96 7.59
C LYS A 295 -46.09 -49.61 7.94
N GLY A 296 -46.14 -50.34 9.05
CA GLY A 296 -47.35 -50.92 9.62
C GLY A 296 -47.22 -50.86 11.14
N ALA A 297 -48.23 -50.28 11.78
CA ALA A 297 -48.32 -49.95 13.21
C ALA A 297 -47.50 -48.71 13.64
N ARG A 298 -48.11 -47.54 13.41
CA ARG A 298 -48.13 -46.47 14.41
C ARG A 298 -48.80 -47.06 15.65
N ASP A 299 -48.20 -46.89 16.82
CA ASP A 299 -48.94 -46.61 18.05
C ASP A 299 -47.97 -45.85 18.98
N ASP A 300 -48.34 -44.60 19.22
CA ASP A 300 -48.22 -43.84 20.46
C ASP A 300 -47.12 -44.26 21.44
N ALA A 301 -46.02 -43.48 21.51
CA ALA A 301 -45.28 -43.30 22.75
C ALA A 301 -44.33 -42.10 22.67
N GLU A 302 -44.82 -41.02 23.28
CA GLU A 302 -44.11 -40.07 24.14
C GLU A 302 -43.04 -39.15 23.53
N ASP A 303 -43.48 -37.90 23.46
CA ASP A 303 -42.74 -36.64 23.51
C ASP A 303 -41.61 -36.72 24.56
N ILE A 304 -40.41 -37.09 24.11
CA ILE A 304 -39.19 -36.84 24.87
C ILE A 304 -38.74 -35.46 24.45
N GLU A 305 -38.98 -34.47 25.30
CA GLU A 305 -38.31 -33.17 25.25
C GLU A 305 -36.80 -33.44 25.20
N LEU A 306 -36.24 -33.35 23.99
CA LEU A 306 -34.81 -33.20 23.80
C LEU A 306 -34.45 -31.90 24.50
N VAL A 307 -33.86 -32.03 25.69
CA VAL A 307 -33.03 -30.99 26.28
C VAL A 307 -31.92 -30.76 25.27
N GLU A 308 -32.10 -29.72 24.45
CA GLU A 308 -31.06 -29.19 23.58
C GLU A 308 -29.92 -28.81 24.52
N ASP A 309 -28.81 -29.57 24.46
CA ASP A 309 -27.55 -29.13 25.03
C ASP A 309 -27.30 -27.74 24.45
N GLU A 310 -27.49 -26.70 25.27
CA GLU A 310 -27.09 -25.34 24.98
C GLU A 310 -25.61 -25.41 24.58
N GLU A 311 -25.35 -25.42 23.27
CA GLU A 311 -24.06 -25.05 22.72
C GLU A 311 -23.70 -23.76 23.44
N PRO A 312 -22.54 -23.67 24.12
CA PRO A 312 -22.14 -22.43 24.74
C PRO A 312 -22.21 -21.39 23.64
N GLU A 313 -23.17 -20.46 23.75
CA GLU A 313 -23.26 -19.31 22.87
C GLU A 313 -21.85 -18.74 22.91
N GLU A 314 -21.11 -18.97 21.83
CA GLU A 314 -19.90 -18.24 21.56
C GLU A 314 -20.44 -16.82 21.54
N GLU A 315 -20.30 -16.12 22.67
CA GLU A 315 -20.40 -14.68 22.74
C GLU A 315 -19.46 -14.26 21.62
N GLU A 316 -20.04 -14.02 20.44
CA GLU A 316 -19.49 -13.23 19.38
C GLU A 316 -19.21 -11.93 20.10
N MET A 317 -18.03 -11.87 20.70
CA MET A 317 -17.37 -10.66 21.11
C MET A 317 -17.26 -9.94 19.79
N GLU A 318 -18.32 -9.18 19.47
CA GLU A 318 -18.45 -8.36 18.30
C GLU A 318 -17.08 -7.72 18.18
N GLU A 319 -16.39 -8.10 17.11
CA GLU A 319 -15.22 -7.37 16.69
C GLU A 319 -15.77 -5.95 16.44
N GLU A 320 -15.76 -5.11 17.48
CA GLU A 320 -15.39 -3.72 17.32
C GLU A 320 -14.03 -3.80 16.65
N GLU A 321 -14.05 -4.01 15.33
CA GLU A 321 -13.00 -3.52 14.46
C GLU A 321 -12.75 -2.13 15.00
N PRO A 322 -11.54 -1.84 15.52
CA PRO A 322 -11.25 -0.50 15.98
C PRO A 322 -11.57 0.35 14.78
N GLU A 323 -12.67 1.11 14.86
CA GLU A 323 -13.05 2.03 13.80
C GLU A 323 -11.76 2.77 13.54
N GLU A 324 -11.18 2.56 12.36
CA GLU A 324 -10.07 3.37 11.91
C GLU A 324 -10.69 4.75 11.95
N SER A 325 -10.46 5.44 13.06
CA SER A 325 -10.80 6.82 13.21
C SER A 325 -9.93 7.44 12.15
N ASP A 326 -10.52 7.58 10.96
CA ASP A 326 -10.12 8.49 9.91
C ASP A 326 -10.29 9.85 10.56
N ASP A 327 -9.40 10.14 11.52
CA ASP A 327 -9.17 11.45 12.00
C ASP A 327 -8.62 12.13 10.76
N GLY A 328 -9.53 12.76 10.04
CA GLY A 328 -9.27 13.81 9.08
C GLY A 328 -8.61 14.99 9.78
N SER A 329 -7.54 14.74 10.55
CA SER A 329 -6.45 15.65 10.85
C SER A 329 -5.76 15.94 9.53
N SER A 330 -6.50 16.70 8.72
CA SER A 330 -6.02 17.66 7.77
C SER A 330 -4.88 18.42 8.43
N LEU A 331 -3.66 17.89 8.28
CA LEU A 331 -2.41 18.61 8.49
C LEU A 331 -2.38 19.69 7.43
N GLN A 332 -3.14 20.77 7.68
CA GLN A 332 -2.86 22.09 7.18
C GLN A 332 -1.48 22.48 7.71
N ASN A 333 -0.44 21.95 7.06
CA ASN A 333 0.88 22.55 7.06
C ASN A 333 0.73 23.86 6.29
N ILE A 334 0.26 24.88 6.99
CA ILE A 334 0.38 26.27 6.56
C ILE A 334 1.88 26.55 6.51
N ASP A 335 2.37 26.78 5.30
CA ASP A 335 3.75 27.16 5.06
C ASP A 335 4.02 28.51 5.75
N PRO A 336 4.92 28.58 6.76
CA PRO A 336 5.23 29.84 7.44
C PRO A 336 5.96 30.84 6.51
N ALA A 337 6.30 30.47 5.27
CA ALA A 337 6.82 31.40 4.28
C ALA A 337 5.73 32.24 3.57
N LEU A 338 4.44 32.03 3.89
CA LEU A 338 3.30 32.76 3.32
C LEU A 338 2.61 33.73 4.31
N LEU A 339 3.19 33.93 5.50
CA LEU A 339 2.89 35.02 6.44
C LEU A 339 4.12 35.94 6.52
#